data_AF-A0A8H6XRR6-F1
#
_entry.id   AF-A0A8H6XRR6-F1
#
_cell.length_a   1.000
_cell.length_b   1.000
_cell.length_c   1.000
_cell.angle_alpha   90.00
_cell.angle_beta   90.00
_cell.angle_gamma   90.00
#
_symmetry.space_group_name_H-M   'P 1'
#
loop_
_entity.id
_entity.type
_entity.pdbx_description
1 polymer ?
#
loop_
_entity_poly.entity_id
_entity_poly.type
_entity_poly.pdbx_seq_one_letter_code
_entity_poly.pdbx_strand_id
1 'polypeptide(L)'
;MSNWNFGSRVTPPVDLNEIPQYYGGVPNVVQVAQHFFIESALLELFANGMVFGWLSASNWARIYNCALAEPNPHITNNQLAFLSAYQQNKRTPPEGWNLELRHSDVTNGFFLYSLLLEKSERAGILVLPHDEANQKYRLQPALAERNKAMEGIGQECYAHACDICFVVLEDANGNLVKIQTAHCDGDTIGHRCCKAHDCKTPLASNRRHFCPDHEHLTLKCAVIDCTLDVAPGNRTCSNPDHRALETTYFSRGKSLFQLRSRLKKADVAVQEDSVPPPDIHGEVDDDEVIVELGPNGPTILDCDGKHEAGNRTLRAYFGARRTHNEQLIMRPCGVILSRATFFGSEAISAVNDFAKATFPSPESTPEFFVFDNNCKLDAHQRAINDQHFANTGKPVDVFHFTCKHKLTDHHCQLYCNPAAFPELIGKDGKWRFNTSICEQTNVWFGGFISVVQDMEVTRYNFFLDEMIKRRNRYVVSQLKLKGHCPWTIPMDALFPTTRL
;
A
#
# COMPACT_ATOMS: atom_id res chain seq x y z
N MET A 1 -39.60 32.40 -47.40
CA MET A 1 -38.57 33.42 -47.69
C MET A 1 -38.70 34.51 -46.65
N SER A 2 -37.85 34.53 -45.62
CA SER A 2 -37.64 35.68 -44.72
C SER A 2 -36.60 35.32 -43.65
N ASN A 3 -35.48 36.04 -43.68
CA ASN A 3 -34.41 36.11 -42.68
C ASN A 3 -34.93 36.44 -41.27
N TRP A 4 -34.32 35.89 -40.21
CA TRP A 4 -34.07 36.60 -38.94
C TRP A 4 -32.81 36.09 -38.23
N ASN A 5 -31.97 37.06 -37.89
CA ASN A 5 -30.73 37.09 -37.10
C ASN A 5 -30.48 36.00 -36.03
N PHE A 6 -29.27 35.45 -36.02
CA PHE A 6 -28.60 35.06 -34.78
C PHE A 6 -27.44 36.02 -34.50
N GLY A 7 -27.58 36.74 -33.38
CA GLY A 7 -26.61 37.70 -32.90
C GLY A 7 -25.27 37.04 -32.59
N SER A 8 -24.21 37.76 -32.93
CA SER A 8 -22.83 37.53 -32.51
C SER A 8 -22.74 37.52 -30.98
N ARG A 9 -22.73 36.33 -30.37
CA ARG A 9 -22.13 36.17 -29.05
C ARG A 9 -20.62 36.16 -29.27
N VAL A 10 -19.99 37.25 -28.84
CA VAL A 10 -18.54 37.30 -28.60
C VAL A 10 -18.25 36.22 -27.57
N THR A 11 -17.71 35.08 -28.02
CA THR A 11 -17.06 34.12 -27.12
C THR A 11 -15.85 34.84 -26.52
N PRO A 12 -15.69 34.86 -25.18
CA PRO A 12 -14.43 35.32 -24.59
C PRO A 12 -13.28 34.48 -25.16
N PRO A 13 -12.07 35.03 -25.29
CA PRO A 13 -10.94 34.28 -25.80
C PRO A 13 -10.73 33.04 -24.91
N VAL A 14 -10.87 31.86 -25.51
CA VAL A 14 -10.41 30.61 -24.90
C VAL A 14 -8.90 30.77 -24.76
N ASP A 15 -8.40 30.75 -23.53
CA ASP A 15 -6.97 30.69 -23.29
C ASP A 15 -6.46 29.38 -23.90
N LEU A 16 -5.70 29.48 -24.99
CA LEU A 16 -5.20 28.33 -25.74
C LEU A 16 -4.24 27.45 -24.92
N ASN A 17 -3.88 27.89 -23.72
CA ASN A 17 -3.00 27.17 -22.79
C ASN A 17 -3.71 26.11 -21.92
N GLU A 18 -5.05 26.03 -21.94
CA GLU A 18 -5.83 25.09 -21.10
C GLU A 18 -6.39 23.87 -21.86
N ILE A 19 -5.90 23.53 -23.05
CA ILE A 19 -6.47 22.40 -23.82
C ILE A 19 -6.00 21.06 -23.21
N PRO A 20 -6.89 20.20 -22.68
CA PRO A 20 -6.49 18.89 -22.16
C PRO A 20 -5.89 17.99 -23.24
N GLN A 21 -4.91 17.16 -22.88
CA GLN A 21 -4.35 16.16 -23.80
C GLN A 21 -5.11 14.84 -23.67
N TYR A 22 -5.58 14.32 -24.81
CA TYR A 22 -6.36 13.08 -24.91
C TYR A 22 -5.50 11.95 -25.47
N TYR A 23 -5.56 10.78 -24.83
CA TYR A 23 -4.88 9.56 -25.25
C TYR A 23 -5.89 8.42 -25.42
N GLY A 24 -6.02 7.90 -26.64
CA GLY A 24 -6.85 6.74 -26.96
C GLY A 24 -6.02 5.45 -27.09
N GLY A 25 -6.48 4.40 -26.42
CA GLY A 25 -5.80 3.10 -26.39
C GLY A 25 -4.42 3.15 -25.70
N VAL A 26 -3.62 2.09 -25.91
CA VAL A 26 -2.26 1.99 -25.39
C VAL A 26 -1.27 2.04 -26.56
N PRO A 27 -0.47 3.11 -26.73
CA PRO A 27 0.48 3.21 -27.82
C PRO A 27 1.65 2.25 -27.62
N ASN A 28 2.37 1.90 -28.69
CA ASN A 28 3.58 1.06 -28.61
C ASN A 28 4.76 1.78 -27.93
N VAL A 29 4.76 3.11 -27.94
CA VAL A 29 5.78 3.96 -27.33
C VAL A 29 5.08 5.07 -26.55
N VAL A 30 5.52 5.29 -25.31
CA VAL A 30 4.94 6.26 -24.38
C VAL A 30 5.96 7.37 -24.12
N GLN A 31 5.54 8.63 -24.25
CA GLN A 31 6.34 9.79 -23.86
C GLN A 31 6.28 9.99 -22.34
N VAL A 32 7.29 9.52 -21.61
CA VAL A 32 7.32 9.52 -20.14
C VAL A 32 7.90 10.80 -19.54
N ALA A 33 8.68 11.54 -20.35
CA ALA A 33 9.20 12.87 -20.03
C ALA A 33 9.28 13.70 -21.32
N GLN A 34 9.54 15.01 -21.20
CA GLN A 34 9.51 15.95 -22.32
C GLN A 34 10.32 15.47 -23.54
N HIS A 35 11.49 14.88 -23.31
CA HIS A 35 12.37 14.37 -24.35
C HIS A 35 12.71 12.87 -24.18
N PHE A 36 11.87 12.11 -23.48
CA PHE A 36 12.14 10.70 -23.18
C PHE A 36 10.93 9.82 -23.49
N PHE A 37 11.17 8.76 -24.27
CA PHE A 37 10.16 7.84 -24.77
C PHE A 37 10.55 6.41 -24.40
N ILE A 38 9.58 5.61 -23.98
CA ILE A 38 9.80 4.22 -23.57
C ILE A 38 8.79 3.32 -24.28
N GLU A 39 9.24 2.19 -24.80
CA GLU A 39 8.38 1.18 -25.40
C GLU A 39 7.45 0.54 -24.36
N SER A 40 6.20 0.31 -24.73
CA SER A 40 5.21 -0.33 -23.85
C SER A 40 5.63 -1.74 -23.43
N ALA A 41 6.35 -2.48 -24.28
CA ALA A 41 6.90 -3.78 -23.93
C ALA A 41 7.93 -3.69 -22.78
N LEU A 42 8.75 -2.64 -22.78
CA LEU A 42 9.71 -2.39 -21.71
C LEU A 42 9.03 -1.91 -20.42
N LEU A 43 8.00 -1.07 -20.54
CA LEU A 43 7.18 -0.67 -19.38
C LEU A 43 6.44 -1.86 -18.75
N GLU A 44 5.96 -2.80 -19.56
CA GLU A 44 5.36 -4.03 -19.09
C GLU A 44 6.38 -4.94 -18.39
N LEU A 45 7.62 -5.02 -18.91
CA LEU A 45 8.72 -5.68 -18.21
C LEU A 45 8.97 -5.02 -16.84
N PHE A 46 9.01 -3.69 -16.79
CA PHE A 46 9.18 -2.95 -15.53
C PHE A 46 8.09 -3.26 -14.52
N ALA A 47 6.82 -3.20 -14.95
CA ALA A 47 5.69 -3.51 -14.10
C ALA A 47 5.74 -4.94 -13.56
N ASN A 48 6.11 -5.93 -14.38
CA ASN A 48 6.22 -7.32 -13.92
C ASN A 48 7.37 -7.53 -12.91
N GLY A 49 8.54 -6.92 -13.10
CA GLY A 49 9.59 -7.01 -12.08
C GLY A 49 9.30 -6.21 -10.82
N MET A 50 8.48 -5.16 -10.90
CA MET A 50 7.91 -4.52 -9.70
C MET A 50 7.03 -5.52 -8.94
N VAL A 51 6.08 -6.19 -9.62
CA VAL A 51 5.14 -7.14 -9.00
C VAL A 51 5.84 -8.36 -8.39
N PHE A 52 6.75 -8.99 -9.12
CA PHE A 52 7.30 -10.31 -8.74
C PHE A 52 8.70 -10.27 -8.12
N GLY A 53 9.42 -9.16 -8.27
CA GLY A 53 10.77 -8.98 -7.75
C GLY A 53 10.92 -7.79 -6.81
N TRP A 54 9.84 -7.09 -6.47
CA TRP A 54 9.85 -5.85 -5.68
C TRP A 54 10.86 -4.82 -6.20
N LEU A 55 11.13 -4.81 -7.50
CA LEU A 55 12.14 -3.95 -8.09
C LEU A 55 11.67 -2.49 -8.03
N SER A 56 12.44 -1.66 -7.32
CA SER A 56 12.19 -0.22 -7.32
C SER A 56 12.47 0.40 -8.70
N ALA A 57 11.92 1.59 -8.94
CA ALA A 57 12.22 2.35 -10.15
C ALA A 57 13.73 2.63 -10.32
N SER A 58 14.46 2.79 -9.21
CA SER A 58 15.92 2.93 -9.20
C SER A 58 16.63 1.64 -9.61
N ASN A 59 16.16 0.48 -9.12
CA ASN A 59 16.71 -0.81 -9.54
C ASN A 59 16.46 -1.05 -11.03
N TRP A 60 15.28 -0.70 -11.53
CA TRP A 60 14.98 -0.81 -12.96
C TRP A 60 15.84 0.09 -13.82
N ALA A 61 16.04 1.35 -13.42
CA ALA A 61 16.95 2.26 -14.10
C ALA A 61 18.37 1.65 -14.20
N ARG A 62 18.90 1.12 -13.09
CA ARG A 62 20.21 0.44 -13.06
C ARG A 62 20.25 -0.80 -13.94
N ILE A 63 19.27 -1.70 -13.81
CA ILE A 63 19.19 -2.93 -14.61
C ILE A 63 19.15 -2.60 -16.09
N TYR A 64 18.31 -1.62 -16.48
CA TYR A 64 18.23 -1.20 -17.87
C TYR A 64 19.56 -0.66 -18.38
N ASN A 65 20.15 0.32 -17.67
CA ASN A 65 21.42 0.93 -18.08
C ASN A 65 22.58 -0.08 -18.14
N CYS A 66 22.59 -1.07 -17.24
CA CYS A 66 23.64 -2.10 -17.21
C CYS A 66 23.43 -3.26 -18.19
N ALA A 67 22.18 -3.64 -18.48
CA ALA A 67 21.87 -4.92 -19.11
C ALA A 67 20.97 -4.84 -20.34
N LEU A 68 20.39 -3.68 -20.67
CA LEU A 68 19.43 -3.54 -21.77
C LEU A 68 19.69 -2.33 -22.67
N ALA A 69 20.37 -1.28 -22.16
CA ALA A 69 20.60 -0.04 -22.90
C ALA A 69 21.53 -0.19 -24.10
N GLU A 70 22.52 -1.10 -24.01
CA GLU A 70 23.51 -1.35 -25.06
C GLU A 70 23.39 -2.78 -25.61
N PRO A 71 23.64 -3.01 -26.90
CA PRO A 71 23.75 -4.35 -27.45
C PRO A 71 24.90 -5.14 -26.81
N ASN A 72 24.71 -6.44 -26.62
CA ASN A 72 25.71 -7.37 -26.06
C ASN A 72 26.30 -6.95 -24.70
N PRO A 73 25.49 -6.58 -23.69
CA PRO A 73 25.99 -6.07 -22.41
C PRO A 73 26.79 -7.12 -21.61
N HIS A 74 26.49 -8.41 -21.82
CA HIS A 74 27.27 -9.51 -21.26
C HIS A 74 28.74 -9.50 -21.72
N ILE A 75 29.05 -8.96 -22.90
CA ILE A 75 30.42 -8.78 -23.41
C ILE A 75 31.06 -7.55 -22.79
N THR A 76 30.38 -6.40 -22.85
CA THR A 76 30.93 -5.12 -22.38
C THR A 76 31.15 -5.09 -20.87
N ASN A 77 30.29 -5.76 -20.10
CA ASN A 77 30.42 -5.86 -18.64
C ASN A 77 31.50 -6.87 -18.20
N ASN A 78 31.97 -7.74 -19.11
CA ASN A 78 32.92 -8.81 -18.80
C ASN A 78 34.14 -8.75 -19.73
N GLN A 79 34.80 -7.59 -19.78
CA GLN A 79 35.94 -7.33 -20.68
C GLN A 79 37.00 -8.44 -20.67
N LEU A 80 37.39 -8.94 -19.49
CA LEU A 80 38.43 -9.96 -19.37
C LEU A 80 38.03 -11.30 -19.99
N ALA A 81 36.74 -11.65 -19.91
CA ALA A 81 36.22 -12.89 -20.48
C ALA A 81 36.09 -12.82 -22.02
N PHE A 82 35.91 -11.61 -22.57
CA PHE A 82 35.63 -11.39 -23.98
C PHE A 82 36.59 -10.39 -24.65
N LEU A 83 37.89 -10.44 -24.32
CA LEU A 83 38.91 -9.47 -24.78
C LEU A 83 38.84 -9.12 -26.28
N SER A 84 38.71 -10.12 -27.15
CA SER A 84 38.66 -9.93 -28.61
C SER A 84 37.35 -9.29 -29.09
N ALA A 85 36.22 -9.69 -28.52
CA ALA A 85 34.90 -9.17 -28.88
C ALA A 85 34.59 -7.82 -28.20
N TYR A 86 35.20 -7.54 -27.05
CA TYR A 86 35.00 -6.30 -26.29
C TYR A 86 35.36 -5.07 -27.11
N GLN A 87 36.52 -5.07 -27.77
CA GLN A 87 36.96 -3.93 -28.58
C GLN A 87 36.00 -3.61 -29.73
N GLN A 88 35.35 -4.63 -30.29
CA GLN A 88 34.38 -4.49 -31.38
C GLN A 88 33.00 -4.00 -30.88
N ASN A 89 32.65 -4.31 -29.63
CA ASN A 89 31.37 -3.95 -29.02
C ASN A 89 31.43 -2.68 -28.17
N LYS A 90 32.62 -2.12 -27.93
CA LYS A 90 32.79 -0.87 -27.20
C LYS A 90 32.22 0.29 -28.01
N ARG A 91 31.06 0.79 -27.60
CA ARG A 91 30.43 1.99 -28.16
C ARG A 91 30.74 3.20 -27.30
N THR A 92 30.83 4.36 -27.94
CA THR A 92 30.85 5.66 -27.26
C THR A 92 29.60 6.40 -27.74
N PRO A 93 28.70 6.81 -26.84
CA PRO A 93 27.52 7.56 -27.24
C PRO A 93 27.94 8.88 -27.92
N PRO A 94 27.15 9.39 -28.87
CA PRO A 94 27.40 10.70 -29.47
C PRO A 94 27.52 11.79 -28.41
N GLU A 95 28.44 12.72 -28.61
CA GLU A 95 28.67 13.82 -27.67
C GLU A 95 27.39 14.63 -27.45
N GLY A 96 27.03 14.87 -26.17
CA GLY A 96 25.83 15.59 -25.77
C GLY A 96 24.54 14.76 -25.66
N TRP A 97 24.56 13.47 -25.99
CA TRP A 97 23.39 12.59 -25.83
C TRP A 97 23.45 11.87 -24.47
N ASN A 98 22.50 12.17 -23.58
CA ASN A 98 22.30 11.39 -22.37
C ASN A 98 21.07 10.48 -22.54
N LEU A 99 21.34 9.19 -22.79
CA LEU A 99 20.32 8.13 -22.90
C LEU A 99 20.17 7.35 -21.59
N GLU A 100 20.80 7.79 -20.51
CA GLU A 100 20.72 7.14 -19.21
C GLU A 100 19.28 7.20 -18.69
N LEU A 101 18.67 6.02 -18.50
CA LEU A 101 17.36 5.91 -17.90
C LEU A 101 17.46 6.27 -16.42
N ARG A 102 16.66 7.24 -15.96
CA ARG A 102 16.64 7.63 -14.53
C ARG A 102 15.44 6.99 -13.83
N HIS A 103 15.51 6.90 -12.50
CA HIS A 103 14.39 6.41 -11.70
C HIS A 103 13.07 7.15 -11.97
N SER A 104 13.15 8.48 -12.23
CA SER A 104 11.96 9.30 -12.50
C SER A 104 11.29 8.96 -13.84
N ASP A 105 12.08 8.57 -14.84
CA ASP A 105 11.56 8.17 -16.16
C ASP A 105 10.82 6.82 -16.05
N VAL A 106 11.39 5.86 -15.30
CA VAL A 106 10.72 4.58 -14.97
C VAL A 106 9.43 4.81 -14.19
N THR A 107 9.48 5.67 -13.17
CA THR A 107 8.31 5.95 -12.31
C THR A 107 7.18 6.60 -13.10
N ASN A 108 7.48 7.64 -13.87
CA ASN A 108 6.48 8.32 -14.71
C ASN A 108 5.94 7.39 -15.78
N GLY A 109 6.82 6.58 -16.39
CA GLY A 109 6.45 5.57 -17.37
C GLY A 109 5.48 4.55 -16.81
N PHE A 110 5.77 3.98 -15.64
CA PHE A 110 4.88 3.03 -14.96
C PHE A 110 3.49 3.64 -14.71
N PHE A 111 3.39 4.81 -14.09
CA PHE A 111 2.09 5.41 -13.77
C PHE A 111 1.29 5.77 -15.02
N LEU A 112 1.93 6.39 -16.02
CA LEU A 112 1.25 6.77 -17.26
C LEU A 112 0.80 5.52 -18.04
N TYR A 113 1.66 4.51 -18.14
CA TYR A 113 1.34 3.26 -18.82
C TYR A 113 0.19 2.50 -18.15
N SER A 114 0.21 2.36 -16.82
CA SER A 114 -0.89 1.73 -16.07
C SER A 114 -2.19 2.52 -16.18
N LEU A 115 -2.17 3.87 -16.23
CA LEU A 115 -3.36 4.68 -16.49
C LEU A 115 -3.92 4.47 -17.91
N LEU A 116 -3.04 4.37 -18.91
CA LEU A 116 -3.45 4.08 -20.29
C LEU A 116 -4.10 2.69 -20.39
N LEU A 117 -3.52 1.68 -19.74
CA LEU A 117 -4.12 0.35 -19.63
C LEU A 117 -5.49 0.42 -18.97
N GLU A 118 -5.61 1.05 -17.80
CA GLU A 118 -6.86 1.19 -17.05
C GLU A 118 -7.97 1.83 -17.90
N LYS A 119 -7.68 2.97 -18.56
CA LYS A 119 -8.68 3.64 -19.39
C LYS A 119 -9.03 2.81 -20.62
N SER A 120 -8.05 2.16 -21.26
CA SER A 120 -8.31 1.28 -22.40
C SER A 120 -9.17 0.07 -22.04
N GLU A 121 -8.93 -0.56 -20.90
CA GLU A 121 -9.71 -1.70 -20.40
C GLU A 121 -11.17 -1.32 -20.10
N ARG A 122 -11.42 -0.07 -19.72
CA ARG A 122 -12.76 0.49 -19.50
C ARG A 122 -13.35 1.17 -20.74
N ALA A 123 -12.77 0.97 -21.92
CA ALA A 123 -13.17 1.62 -23.17
C ALA A 123 -13.26 3.16 -23.09
N GLY A 124 -12.40 3.76 -22.26
CA GLY A 124 -12.30 5.20 -22.02
C GLY A 124 -11.09 5.84 -22.70
N ILE A 125 -10.97 7.16 -22.51
CA ILE A 125 -9.86 7.99 -23.00
C ILE A 125 -9.16 8.59 -21.78
N LEU A 126 -7.83 8.54 -21.75
CA LEU A 126 -7.07 9.22 -20.70
C LEU A 126 -6.97 10.71 -21.05
N VAL A 127 -7.44 11.54 -20.14
CA VAL A 127 -7.40 13.01 -20.27
C VAL A 127 -6.47 13.54 -19.19
N LEU A 128 -5.43 14.26 -19.59
CA LEU A 128 -4.47 14.86 -18.68
C LEU A 128 -4.39 16.37 -18.90
N PRO A 129 -4.14 17.17 -17.85
CA PRO A 129 -3.75 18.56 -17.99
C PRO A 129 -2.55 18.70 -18.93
N HIS A 130 -2.53 19.77 -19.72
CA HIS A 130 -1.45 20.02 -20.67
C HIS A 130 -0.31 20.84 -20.04
N ASP A 131 -0.65 21.93 -19.34
CA ASP A 131 0.30 22.87 -18.75
C ASP A 131 0.45 22.63 -17.24
N GLU A 132 1.23 21.60 -16.88
CA GLU A 132 1.56 21.29 -15.50
C GLU A 132 3.06 21.32 -15.27
N ALA A 133 3.48 21.78 -14.09
CA ALA A 133 4.89 22.05 -13.78
C ALA A 133 5.80 20.81 -13.91
N ASN A 134 5.23 19.61 -13.75
CA ASN A 134 5.91 18.34 -14.02
C ASN A 134 4.91 17.18 -14.12
N GLN A 135 5.41 16.02 -14.57
CA GLN A 135 4.62 14.79 -14.70
C GLN A 135 3.94 14.32 -13.41
N LYS A 136 4.45 14.66 -12.22
CA LYS A 136 3.78 14.30 -10.96
C LYS A 136 2.43 14.98 -10.84
N TYR A 137 2.38 16.30 -10.98
CA TYR A 137 1.13 17.06 -10.89
C TYR A 137 0.20 16.74 -12.05
N ARG A 138 0.77 16.57 -13.24
CA ARG A 138 0.04 16.17 -14.44
C ARG A 138 -0.76 14.87 -14.28
N LEU A 139 -0.18 13.84 -13.67
CA LEU A 139 -0.85 12.54 -13.49
C LEU A 139 -1.77 12.51 -12.26
N GLN A 140 -1.58 13.41 -11.30
CA GLN A 140 -2.22 13.33 -9.99
C GLN A 140 -3.76 13.24 -10.04
N PRO A 141 -4.49 14.03 -10.84
CA PRO A 141 -5.95 13.93 -10.92
C PRO A 141 -6.43 12.56 -11.40
N ALA A 142 -5.79 12.01 -12.44
CA ALA A 142 -6.15 10.72 -13.01
C ALA A 142 -5.80 9.55 -12.06
N LEU A 143 -4.68 9.63 -11.35
CA LEU A 143 -4.33 8.67 -10.31
C LEU A 143 -5.35 8.70 -9.16
N ALA A 144 -5.76 9.89 -8.70
CA ALA A 144 -6.75 10.04 -7.64
C ALA A 144 -8.14 9.50 -8.05
N GLU A 145 -8.58 9.77 -9.29
CA GLU A 145 -9.81 9.21 -9.86
C GLU A 145 -9.76 7.67 -9.83
N ARG A 146 -8.66 7.08 -10.30
CA ARG A 146 -8.48 5.62 -10.31
C ARG A 146 -8.46 5.06 -8.89
N ASN A 147 -7.73 5.68 -7.96
CA ASN A 147 -7.70 5.23 -6.57
C ASN A 147 -9.10 5.19 -5.97
N LYS A 148 -9.90 6.24 -6.19
CA LYS A 148 -11.28 6.28 -5.69
C LYS A 148 -12.14 5.16 -6.27
N ALA A 149 -11.94 4.83 -7.55
CA ALA A 149 -12.64 3.74 -8.22
C ALA A 149 -12.22 2.34 -7.74
N MET A 150 -11.05 2.18 -7.09
CA MET A 150 -10.56 0.91 -6.57
C MET A 150 -11.05 0.61 -5.15
N GLU A 151 -11.53 1.62 -4.42
CA GLU A 151 -12.03 1.47 -3.05
C GLU A 151 -13.21 0.48 -2.97
N GLY A 152 -13.18 -0.42 -2.00
CA GLY A 152 -14.21 -1.44 -1.80
C GLY A 152 -14.21 -2.48 -2.92
N ILE A 153 -15.15 -2.36 -3.86
CA ILE A 153 -15.45 -3.37 -4.89
C ILE A 153 -14.66 -3.21 -6.20
N GLY A 154 -13.73 -2.26 -6.25
CA GLY A 154 -13.14 -1.80 -7.51
C GLY A 154 -12.07 -2.71 -8.12
N GLN A 155 -11.55 -3.70 -7.37
CA GLN A 155 -10.59 -4.67 -7.90
C GLN A 155 -11.21 -5.50 -9.03
N GLU A 156 -10.46 -5.73 -10.10
CA GLU A 156 -10.90 -6.48 -11.29
C GLU A 156 -11.43 -7.88 -10.94
N CYS A 157 -10.77 -8.55 -9.99
CA CYS A 157 -11.14 -9.89 -9.54
C CYS A 157 -12.05 -9.88 -8.29
N TYR A 158 -12.75 -8.78 -7.99
CA TYR A 158 -13.64 -8.69 -6.83
C TYR A 158 -14.69 -9.82 -6.80
N ALA A 159 -15.36 -10.06 -7.93
CA ALA A 159 -16.38 -11.11 -8.05
C ALA A 159 -15.80 -12.51 -8.35
N HIS A 160 -14.51 -12.74 -8.06
CA HIS A 160 -13.87 -14.01 -8.33
C HIS A 160 -14.48 -15.17 -7.54
N ALA A 161 -14.66 -16.30 -8.23
CA ALA A 161 -14.95 -17.60 -7.65
C ALA A 161 -14.13 -18.70 -8.34
N CYS A 162 -13.86 -19.78 -7.62
CA CYS A 162 -13.15 -20.96 -8.10
C CYS A 162 -13.41 -22.12 -7.14
N ASP A 163 -12.99 -23.34 -7.51
CA ASP A 163 -13.24 -24.55 -6.71
C ASP A 163 -12.61 -24.52 -5.32
N ILE A 164 -11.64 -23.63 -5.09
CA ILE A 164 -10.98 -23.43 -3.79
C ILE A 164 -11.77 -22.48 -2.89
N CYS A 165 -12.33 -21.40 -3.45
CA CYS A 165 -12.95 -20.33 -2.66
C CYS A 165 -14.47 -20.33 -2.66
N PHE A 166 -15.10 -21.11 -3.52
CA PHE A 166 -16.53 -21.24 -3.65
C PHE A 166 -16.89 -22.73 -3.65
N VAL A 167 -17.44 -23.21 -2.53
CA VAL A 167 -17.82 -24.61 -2.35
C VAL A 167 -19.33 -24.71 -2.33
N VAL A 168 -19.90 -25.68 -3.06
CA VAL A 168 -21.33 -26.00 -2.99
C VAL A 168 -21.49 -27.33 -2.29
N LEU A 169 -22.34 -27.37 -1.26
CA LEU A 169 -22.68 -28.57 -0.49
C LEU A 169 -24.19 -28.81 -0.53
N GLU A 170 -24.62 -30.02 -0.24
CA GLU A 170 -26.03 -30.31 0.06
C GLU A 170 -26.26 -30.18 1.57
N ASP A 171 -27.31 -29.46 1.95
CA ASP A 171 -27.77 -29.39 3.34
C ASP A 171 -28.53 -30.67 3.75
N ALA A 172 -28.95 -30.75 5.01
CA ALA A 172 -29.70 -31.90 5.53
C ALA A 172 -31.05 -32.15 4.83
N ASN A 173 -31.56 -31.16 4.10
CA ASN A 173 -32.81 -31.22 3.35
C ASN A 173 -32.59 -31.52 1.85
N GLY A 174 -31.32 -31.68 1.42
CA GLY A 174 -30.96 -31.89 0.02
C GLY A 174 -30.90 -30.62 -0.82
N ASN A 175 -30.95 -29.43 -0.21
CA ASN A 175 -30.79 -28.17 -0.93
C ASN A 175 -29.30 -27.88 -1.15
N LEU A 176 -28.97 -27.34 -2.32
CA LEU A 176 -27.62 -26.85 -2.58
C LEU A 176 -27.39 -25.53 -1.85
N VAL A 177 -26.40 -25.51 -0.96
CA VAL A 177 -25.93 -24.34 -0.22
C VAL A 177 -24.51 -24.01 -0.66
N LYS A 178 -24.23 -22.72 -0.84
CA LYS A 178 -22.87 -22.25 -1.12
C LYS A 178 -22.14 -21.93 0.19
N ILE A 179 -20.83 -22.09 0.17
CA ILE A 179 -19.91 -21.61 1.19
C ILE A 179 -18.81 -20.83 0.50
N GLN A 180 -18.79 -19.53 0.75
CA GLN A 180 -17.73 -18.63 0.35
C GLN A 180 -17.14 -17.95 1.57
N THR A 181 -15.82 -18.05 1.73
CA THR A 181 -15.10 -17.38 2.82
C THR A 181 -14.40 -16.11 2.32
N ALA A 182 -14.22 -15.14 3.22
CA ALA A 182 -13.29 -14.03 3.04
C ALA A 182 -12.43 -13.90 4.29
N HIS A 183 -11.16 -13.55 4.09
CA HIS A 183 -10.15 -13.50 5.14
C HIS A 183 -9.59 -12.08 5.18
N CYS A 184 -9.47 -11.52 6.37
CA CYS A 184 -8.94 -10.18 6.62
C CYS A 184 -7.68 -10.28 7.47
N ASP A 185 -6.63 -9.57 7.07
CA ASP A 185 -5.40 -9.42 7.85
C ASP A 185 -4.63 -8.20 7.34
N GLY A 186 -3.66 -7.72 8.14
CA GLY A 186 -2.86 -6.55 7.79
C GLY A 186 -1.36 -6.75 7.81
N ASP A 187 -0.67 -5.88 7.08
CA ASP A 187 0.79 -5.78 7.04
C ASP A 187 1.22 -4.36 7.47
N THR A 188 2.33 -4.25 8.18
CA THR A 188 2.86 -2.97 8.71
C THR A 188 3.43 -2.02 7.65
N ILE A 189 3.29 -2.34 6.35
CA ILE A 189 3.55 -1.41 5.27
C ILE A 189 2.70 -0.14 5.41
N GLY A 190 3.31 1.01 5.09
CA GLY A 190 2.66 2.30 5.26
C GLY A 190 3.41 3.43 4.59
N HIS A 191 2.77 4.59 4.51
CA HIS A 191 3.35 5.83 3.99
C HIS A 191 3.36 6.94 5.05
N ARG A 192 4.13 8.00 4.81
CA ARG A 192 4.14 9.18 5.69
C ARG A 192 2.75 9.81 5.76
N CYS A 193 2.29 10.12 6.97
CA CYS A 193 1.00 10.73 7.23
C CYS A 193 1.12 11.89 8.23
N CYS A 194 0.01 12.60 8.43
CA CYS A 194 -0.05 13.68 9.42
C CYS A 194 0.17 13.13 10.83
N LYS A 195 0.97 13.82 11.65
CA LYS A 195 1.21 13.46 13.05
C LYS A 195 -0.04 13.50 13.92
N ALA A 196 -1.04 14.30 13.57
CA ALA A 196 -2.33 14.31 14.27
C ALA A 196 -2.99 12.92 14.18
N HIS A 197 -3.43 12.41 15.33
CA HIS A 197 -3.99 11.06 15.43
C HIS A 197 -5.18 10.85 14.48
N ASP A 198 -5.17 9.74 13.73
CA ASP A 198 -6.18 9.37 12.72
C ASP A 198 -6.44 10.42 11.63
N CYS A 199 -5.57 11.41 11.45
CA CYS A 199 -5.73 12.40 10.39
C CYS A 199 -5.45 11.77 9.02
N LYS A 200 -6.49 11.77 8.17
CA LYS A 200 -6.44 11.25 6.80
C LYS A 200 -6.08 12.32 5.75
N THR A 201 -5.98 13.60 6.15
CA THR A 201 -5.59 14.67 5.23
C THR A 201 -4.15 14.45 4.76
N PRO A 202 -3.91 14.39 3.43
CA PRO A 202 -2.56 14.24 2.89
C PRO A 202 -1.60 15.35 3.33
N LEU A 203 -0.32 14.99 3.44
CA LEU A 203 0.74 15.98 3.61
C LEU A 203 0.95 16.75 2.30
N ALA A 204 1.17 18.07 2.38
CA ALA A 204 1.52 18.86 1.21
C ALA A 204 2.84 18.40 0.54
N SER A 205 3.76 17.84 1.33
CA SER A 205 4.92 17.08 0.85
C SER A 205 5.42 16.12 1.92
N ASN A 206 6.17 15.10 1.51
CA ASN A 206 6.77 14.10 2.42
C ASN A 206 7.81 14.67 3.40
N ARG A 207 8.17 15.95 3.26
CA ARG A 207 9.06 16.67 4.19
C ARG A 207 8.30 17.33 5.36
N ARG A 208 6.97 17.38 5.31
CA ARG A 208 6.13 17.97 6.37
C ARG A 208 5.73 16.90 7.39
N HIS A 209 5.58 17.28 8.65
CA HIS A 209 5.08 16.38 9.71
C HIS A 209 3.57 16.49 9.93
N PHE A 210 2.97 17.61 9.53
CA PHE A 210 1.54 17.88 9.66
C PHE A 210 0.96 18.27 8.31
N CYS A 211 -0.31 17.94 8.09
CA CYS A 211 -1.07 18.38 6.91
C CYS A 211 -1.38 19.89 7.01
N PRO A 212 -1.89 20.53 5.93
CA PRO A 212 -2.26 21.95 5.95
C PRO A 212 -3.20 22.32 7.10
N ASP A 213 -4.20 21.48 7.41
CA ASP A 213 -5.16 21.72 8.48
C ASP A 213 -4.52 21.71 9.89
N HIS A 214 -3.40 20.99 10.03
CA HIS A 214 -2.69 20.79 11.30
C HIS A 214 -1.34 21.49 11.34
N GLU A 215 -1.02 22.40 10.40
CA GLU A 215 0.28 23.08 10.35
C GLU A 215 0.56 23.87 11.64
N HIS A 216 -0.48 24.40 12.28
CA HIS A 216 -0.40 25.09 13.57
C HIS A 216 0.19 24.23 14.70
N LEU A 217 0.10 22.89 14.62
CA LEU A 217 0.69 21.98 15.62
C LEU A 217 2.22 21.91 15.54
N THR A 218 2.84 22.40 14.47
CA THR A 218 4.31 22.55 14.39
C THR A 218 4.86 23.51 15.45
N LEU A 219 4.03 24.41 15.96
CA LEU A 219 4.38 25.36 17.01
C LEU A 219 4.24 24.76 18.41
N LYS A 220 3.72 23.53 18.54
CA LYS A 220 3.52 22.84 19.82
C LYS A 220 4.65 21.88 20.12
N CYS A 221 4.93 21.72 21.42
CA CYS A 221 5.94 20.80 21.91
C CYS A 221 5.68 19.37 21.41
N ALA A 222 6.71 18.71 20.87
CA ALA A 222 6.62 17.35 20.32
C ALA A 222 6.38 16.23 21.35
N VAL A 223 6.34 16.56 22.65
CA VAL A 223 6.02 15.62 23.74
C VAL A 223 4.50 15.44 23.81
N ILE A 224 4.06 14.18 23.85
CA ILE A 224 2.63 13.82 23.95
C ILE A 224 2.03 14.49 25.19
N ASP A 225 0.79 14.98 25.06
CA ASP A 225 0.02 15.69 26.09
C ASP A 225 0.62 17.04 26.56
N CYS A 226 1.71 17.52 25.94
CA CYS A 226 2.21 18.86 26.20
C CYS A 226 1.52 19.90 25.31
N THR A 227 0.91 20.92 25.92
CA THR A 227 0.21 21.99 25.20
C THR A 227 1.03 23.28 25.03
N LEU A 228 2.24 23.30 25.61
CA LEU A 228 3.17 24.43 25.54
C LEU A 228 3.78 24.57 24.14
N ASP A 229 4.13 25.81 23.79
CA ASP A 229 4.77 26.09 22.52
C ASP A 229 6.24 25.65 22.50
N VAL A 230 6.73 25.36 21.29
CA VAL A 230 8.16 25.09 21.07
C VAL A 230 8.96 26.34 21.40
N ALA A 231 10.12 26.17 22.05
CA ALA A 231 11.05 27.30 22.18
C ALA A 231 11.99 27.37 20.96
N PRO A 232 12.54 28.56 20.66
CA PRO A 232 13.31 28.79 19.44
C PRO A 232 14.43 27.76 19.22
N GLY A 233 14.54 27.27 17.98
CA GLY A 233 15.59 26.33 17.57
C GLY A 233 15.40 24.88 18.02
N ASN A 234 14.25 24.52 18.61
CA ASN A 234 13.98 23.18 19.12
C ASN A 234 12.57 22.70 18.75
N ARG A 235 12.34 21.38 18.82
CA ARG A 235 11.04 20.70 18.65
C ARG A 235 10.26 20.58 19.98
N THR A 236 10.88 20.91 21.11
CA THR A 236 10.23 20.89 22.44
C THR A 236 10.07 22.27 23.07
N CYS A 237 9.28 22.37 24.14
CA CYS A 237 9.17 23.57 24.98
C CYS A 237 10.39 23.71 25.91
N SER A 238 10.45 24.78 26.70
CA SER A 238 11.57 25.05 27.62
C SER A 238 11.64 24.13 28.86
N ASN A 239 10.76 23.13 28.98
CA ASN A 239 10.83 22.15 30.07
C ASN A 239 12.14 21.34 29.95
N PRO A 240 13.01 21.31 30.98
CA PRO A 240 14.26 20.55 30.98
C PRO A 240 14.09 19.08 30.62
N ASP A 241 13.02 18.42 31.08
CA ASP A 241 12.78 17.01 30.78
C ASP A 241 12.50 16.81 29.29
N HIS A 242 11.71 17.71 28.69
CA HIS A 242 11.38 17.65 27.26
C HIS A 242 12.61 17.96 26.40
N ARG A 243 13.45 18.89 26.84
CA ARG A 243 14.74 19.20 26.22
C ARG A 243 15.69 18.01 26.24
N ALA A 244 15.72 17.29 27.36
CA ALA A 244 16.55 16.09 27.49
C ALA A 244 16.09 15.00 26.50
N LEU A 245 14.78 14.83 26.30
CA LEU A 245 14.23 13.90 25.28
C LEU A 245 14.77 14.23 23.89
N GLU A 246 14.63 15.49 23.48
CA GLU A 246 15.05 15.95 22.16
C GLU A 246 16.56 15.81 21.94
N THR A 247 17.35 16.22 22.93
CA THR A 247 18.81 16.13 22.90
C THR A 247 19.26 14.67 22.76
N THR A 248 18.63 13.77 23.52
CA THR A 248 18.96 12.35 23.50
C THR A 248 18.65 11.73 22.14
N TYR A 249 17.47 12.02 21.58
CA TYR A 249 17.08 11.56 20.24
C TYR A 249 18.09 11.97 19.15
N PHE A 250 18.41 13.26 19.06
CA PHE A 250 19.35 13.74 18.03
C PHE A 250 20.81 13.32 18.28
N SER A 251 21.17 12.98 19.52
CA SER A 251 22.48 12.38 19.81
C SER A 251 22.62 10.95 19.25
N ARG A 252 21.52 10.16 19.25
CA ARG A 252 21.47 8.80 18.69
C ARG A 252 21.62 8.80 17.16
N GLY A 253 20.99 9.76 16.47
CA GLY A 253 21.18 9.93 15.02
C GLY A 253 22.65 10.15 14.63
N LYS A 254 23.41 10.89 15.46
CA LYS A 254 24.86 11.11 15.26
C LYS A 254 25.68 9.85 15.55
N SER A 255 25.34 9.05 16.55
CA SER A 255 26.07 7.83 16.90
C SER A 255 25.80 6.66 15.93
N LEU A 256 24.59 6.55 15.39
CA LEU A 256 24.23 5.55 14.35
C LEU A 256 24.96 5.81 13.03
N PHE A 257 25.13 7.08 12.65
CA PHE A 257 25.98 7.47 11.53
C PHE A 257 27.45 7.08 11.75
N GLN A 258 27.97 7.29 12.97
CA GLN A 258 29.33 6.89 13.34
C GLN A 258 29.50 5.35 13.35
N LEU A 259 28.51 4.60 13.81
CA LEU A 259 28.50 3.13 13.80
C LEU A 259 28.43 2.58 12.37
N ARG A 260 27.57 3.12 11.50
CA ARG A 260 27.52 2.76 10.06
C ARG A 260 28.82 3.09 9.35
N SER A 261 29.46 4.22 9.67
CA SER A 261 30.78 4.59 9.14
C SER A 261 31.90 3.66 9.62
N ARG A 262 31.81 3.13 10.85
CA ARG A 262 32.74 2.11 11.37
C ARG A 262 32.53 0.74 10.74
N LEU A 263 31.28 0.33 10.49
CA LEU A 263 30.93 -0.90 9.76
C LEU A 263 31.47 -0.89 8.32
N LYS A 264 31.33 0.23 7.59
CA LYS A 264 31.95 0.41 6.25
C LYS A 264 33.47 0.33 6.26
N LYS A 265 34.13 0.73 7.36
CA LYS A 265 35.60 0.60 7.54
C LYS A 265 36.04 -0.79 7.96
N ALA A 266 35.14 -1.64 8.43
CA ALA A 266 35.42 -2.99 8.89
C ALA A 266 35.18 -4.08 7.82
N ASP A 267 34.84 -3.69 6.58
CA ASP A 267 34.63 -4.56 5.42
C ASP A 267 33.65 -5.73 5.64
N VAL A 268 32.67 -5.52 6.52
CA VAL A 268 31.56 -6.45 6.74
C VAL A 268 30.47 -6.13 5.72
N ALA A 269 30.21 -7.07 4.79
CA ALA A 269 29.24 -6.92 3.72
C ALA A 269 27.81 -6.70 4.27
N VAL A 270 27.37 -5.45 4.26
CA VAL A 270 25.96 -5.07 4.34
C VAL A 270 25.52 -4.77 2.91
N GLN A 271 24.40 -5.35 2.45
CA GLN A 271 23.83 -5.03 1.13
C GLN A 271 23.62 -3.51 1.00
N GLU A 272 24.30 -2.89 0.03
CA GLU A 272 24.41 -1.42 -0.09
C GLU A 272 23.11 -0.71 -0.50
N ASP A 273 22.06 -1.43 -0.88
CA ASP A 273 20.83 -0.84 -1.44
C ASP A 273 19.88 -0.18 -0.41
N SER A 274 20.26 -0.15 0.87
CA SER A 274 19.53 0.57 1.93
C SER A 274 20.18 1.91 2.33
N VAL A 275 21.25 2.34 1.66
CA VAL A 275 21.94 3.61 2.00
C VAL A 275 21.58 4.68 0.96
N PRO A 276 20.85 5.74 1.34
CA PRO A 276 20.63 6.89 0.48
C PRO A 276 21.99 7.54 0.12
N PRO A 277 22.14 8.17 -1.06
CA PRO A 277 23.33 8.95 -1.39
C PRO A 277 23.65 9.98 -0.28
N PRO A 278 24.94 10.34 -0.10
CA PRO A 278 25.42 11.12 1.05
C PRO A 278 24.78 12.51 1.22
N ASP A 279 24.06 13.00 0.21
CA ASP A 279 23.34 14.29 0.24
C ASP A 279 21.85 14.17 0.66
N ILE A 280 21.37 12.96 0.99
CA ILE A 280 20.04 12.78 1.57
C ILE A 280 20.21 12.67 3.08
N HIS A 281 19.98 13.79 3.77
CA HIS A 281 19.73 13.82 5.22
C HIS A 281 18.44 13.04 5.54
N GLY A 282 18.50 11.71 5.48
CA GLY A 282 17.44 10.84 5.99
C GLY A 282 17.50 10.85 7.51
N GLU A 283 16.54 11.51 8.16
CA GLU A 283 16.28 11.31 9.58
C GLU A 283 16.08 9.81 9.83
N VAL A 284 16.68 9.28 10.90
CA VAL A 284 16.45 7.90 11.32
C VAL A 284 14.99 7.81 11.75
N ASP A 285 14.20 7.03 11.01
CA ASP A 285 12.73 6.90 11.09
C ASP A 285 12.32 6.06 12.32
N ASP A 286 12.79 6.44 13.52
CA ASP A 286 12.25 5.94 14.78
C ASP A 286 11.05 6.83 15.17
N ASP A 287 9.85 6.30 14.94
CA ASP A 287 8.58 7.01 15.03
C ASP A 287 8.23 7.44 16.46
N GLU A 288 8.57 6.69 17.51
CA GLU A 288 8.23 7.01 18.91
C GLU A 288 9.42 6.80 19.85
N VAL A 289 9.76 7.83 20.64
CA VAL A 289 10.75 7.68 21.72
C VAL A 289 10.00 7.67 23.04
N ILE A 290 10.07 6.54 23.75
CA ILE A 290 9.57 6.38 25.11
C ILE A 290 10.76 6.50 26.07
N VAL A 291 10.65 7.43 27.02
CA VAL A 291 11.68 7.62 28.06
C VAL A 291 11.00 7.58 29.41
N GLU A 292 11.55 6.75 30.30
CA GLU A 292 11.20 6.79 31.71
C GLU A 292 12.07 7.80 32.44
N LEU A 293 11.42 8.73 33.15
CA LEU A 293 12.09 9.59 34.11
C LEU A 293 12.28 8.82 35.41
N GLY A 294 13.49 8.29 35.62
CA GLY A 294 13.92 7.70 36.87
C GLY A 294 14.63 8.70 37.79
N PRO A 295 14.90 8.33 39.06
CA PRO A 295 15.61 9.19 40.02
C PRO A 295 17.01 9.63 39.57
N ASN A 296 17.61 8.92 38.60
CA ASN A 296 18.96 9.16 38.08
C ASN A 296 18.96 9.86 36.70
N GLY A 297 17.80 10.37 36.25
CA GLY A 297 17.65 11.03 34.95
C GLY A 297 16.88 10.19 33.92
N PRO A 298 16.68 10.74 32.69
CA PRO A 298 15.94 10.07 31.63
C PRO A 298 16.67 8.83 31.10
N THR A 299 16.00 7.68 31.13
CA THR A 299 16.49 6.43 30.51
C THR A 299 15.56 6.04 29.36
N ILE A 300 16.10 5.87 28.15
CA ILE A 300 15.33 5.33 27.00
C ILE A 300 15.12 3.83 27.22
N LEU A 301 13.88 3.38 27.12
CA LEU A 301 13.55 1.95 27.10
C LEU A 301 13.64 1.42 25.68
N ASP A 302 14.46 0.39 25.45
CA ASP A 302 14.24 -0.53 24.32
C ASP A 302 13.02 -1.41 24.65
N CYS A 303 12.27 -1.80 23.61
CA CYS A 303 10.89 -2.30 23.67
C CYS A 303 10.61 -3.59 24.49
N ASP A 304 11.55 -4.14 25.25
CA ASP A 304 11.44 -5.47 25.89
C ASP A 304 11.55 -5.49 27.43
N GLY A 305 11.26 -4.39 28.13
CA GLY A 305 11.28 -4.42 29.61
C GLY A 305 10.34 -3.45 30.30
N LYS A 306 9.16 -3.92 30.74
CA LYS A 306 8.36 -3.18 31.74
C LYS A 306 8.95 -3.41 33.13
N HIS A 307 9.37 -2.34 33.81
CA HIS A 307 9.62 -2.37 35.26
C HIS A 307 8.33 -2.00 36.05
N GLU A 308 8.10 -2.69 37.17
CA GLU A 308 6.88 -2.60 38.01
C GLU A 308 6.81 -1.38 38.97
N ALA A 309 7.44 -0.25 38.67
CA ALA A 309 7.38 0.92 39.55
C ALA A 309 6.76 2.13 38.81
N GLY A 310 5.80 2.80 39.45
CA GLY A 310 4.99 3.90 38.91
C GLY A 310 5.75 5.20 38.60
N ASN A 311 6.70 5.16 37.66
CA ASN A 311 7.35 6.33 37.09
C ASN A 311 6.49 6.95 35.98
N ARG A 312 6.53 8.29 35.85
CA ARG A 312 5.95 9.00 34.70
C ARG A 312 6.77 8.68 33.45
N THR A 313 6.18 7.93 32.52
CA THR A 313 6.71 7.75 31.17
C THR A 313 6.41 9.01 30.35
N LEU A 314 7.44 9.66 29.82
CA LEU A 314 7.26 10.71 28.81
C LEU A 314 7.45 10.09 27.43
N ARG A 315 6.59 10.49 26.50
CA ARG A 315 6.61 10.03 25.11
C ARG A 315 6.68 11.23 24.18
N ALA A 316 7.47 11.13 23.12
CA ALA A 316 7.62 12.22 22.16
C ALA A 316 7.71 11.70 20.72
N TYR A 317 7.14 12.46 19.80
CA TYR A 317 7.18 12.17 18.36
C TYR A 317 8.16 13.11 17.66
N PHE A 318 9.41 12.70 17.54
CA PHE A 318 10.43 13.50 16.84
C PHE A 318 10.50 13.20 15.34
N GLY A 319 10.39 11.93 14.93
CA GLY A 319 10.48 11.47 13.53
C GLY A 319 9.29 11.88 12.65
N ALA A 320 9.19 11.33 11.44
CA ALA A 320 7.93 11.39 10.69
C ALA A 320 6.85 10.55 11.42
N ARG A 321 5.60 10.60 10.97
CA ARG A 321 4.61 9.59 11.37
C ARG A 321 4.24 8.81 10.11
N ARG A 322 4.03 7.51 10.26
CA ARG A 322 3.56 6.62 9.20
C ARG A 322 2.14 6.16 9.50
N THR A 323 1.43 5.74 8.45
CA THR A 323 0.20 4.98 8.61
C THR A 323 0.49 3.70 9.39
N HIS A 324 -0.46 3.27 10.21
CA HIS A 324 -0.30 2.14 11.12
C HIS A 324 -0.07 0.84 10.36
N ASN A 325 -0.96 0.52 9.41
CA ASN A 325 -0.87 -0.68 8.59
C ASN A 325 -1.77 -0.59 7.35
N GLU A 326 -1.57 -1.52 6.43
CA GLU A 326 -2.47 -1.83 5.34
C GLU A 326 -3.25 -3.10 5.66
N GLN A 327 -4.57 -3.06 5.47
CA GLN A 327 -5.48 -4.19 5.64
C GLN A 327 -5.90 -4.74 4.28
N LEU A 328 -5.88 -6.06 4.12
CA LEU A 328 -6.32 -6.77 2.94
C LEU A 328 -7.52 -7.66 3.28
N ILE A 329 -8.52 -7.69 2.39
CA ILE A 329 -9.55 -8.74 2.40
C ILE A 329 -9.38 -9.59 1.15
N MET A 330 -9.32 -10.91 1.31
CA MET A 330 -9.07 -11.84 0.21
C MET A 330 -9.85 -13.14 0.31
N ARG A 331 -9.90 -13.86 -0.82
CA ARG A 331 -10.42 -15.22 -0.91
C ARG A 331 -9.34 -16.23 -0.49
N PRO A 332 -9.73 -17.43 0.01
CA PRO A 332 -8.79 -18.49 0.40
C PRO A 332 -7.94 -19.05 -0.76
N CYS A 333 -8.29 -18.73 -2.00
CA CYS A 333 -7.48 -19.05 -3.19
C CYS A 333 -6.32 -18.06 -3.44
N GLY A 334 -6.18 -17.03 -2.60
CA GLY A 334 -5.14 -16.00 -2.71
C GLY A 334 -5.50 -14.79 -3.56
N VAL A 335 -6.73 -14.71 -4.09
CA VAL A 335 -7.23 -13.53 -4.81
C VAL A 335 -7.64 -12.44 -3.82
N ILE A 336 -7.01 -11.28 -3.92
CA ILE A 336 -7.29 -10.11 -3.08
C ILE A 336 -8.53 -9.38 -3.62
N LEU A 337 -9.50 -9.12 -2.75
CA LEU A 337 -10.74 -8.44 -3.09
C LEU A 337 -10.64 -6.93 -2.90
N SER A 338 -10.00 -6.49 -1.82
CA SER A 338 -9.91 -5.08 -1.46
C SER A 338 -8.72 -4.81 -0.53
N ARG A 339 -8.34 -3.54 -0.46
CA ARG A 339 -7.31 -3.02 0.45
C ARG A 339 -7.81 -1.75 1.14
N ALA A 340 -7.34 -1.49 2.36
CA ALA A 340 -7.52 -0.20 3.04
C ALA A 340 -6.32 0.18 3.91
N THR A 341 -6.00 1.48 3.93
CA THR A 341 -4.96 2.07 4.77
C THR A 341 -5.52 2.51 6.13
N PHE A 342 -4.87 2.09 7.21
CA PHE A 342 -5.24 2.42 8.59
C PHE A 342 -4.19 3.39 9.17
N PHE A 343 -4.63 4.49 9.79
CA PHE A 343 -3.74 5.62 10.10
C PHE A 343 -3.19 5.60 11.52
N GLY A 344 -4.05 5.65 12.55
CA GLY A 344 -3.60 5.71 13.94
C GLY A 344 -3.61 4.38 14.67
N SER A 345 -4.48 3.45 14.27
CA SER A 345 -4.60 2.13 14.89
C SER A 345 -5.38 1.17 14.00
N GLU A 346 -5.26 -0.12 14.30
CA GLU A 346 -6.18 -1.16 13.84
C GLU A 346 -7.50 -1.15 14.65
N ALA A 347 -8.22 -0.03 14.58
CA ALA A 347 -9.48 0.12 15.32
C ALA A 347 -10.55 -0.85 14.78
N ILE A 348 -11.27 -1.54 15.68
CA ILE A 348 -12.34 -2.48 15.31
C ILE A 348 -13.44 -1.82 14.48
N SER A 349 -13.78 -0.56 14.76
CA SER A 349 -14.74 0.20 13.95
C SER A 349 -14.23 0.42 12.53
N ALA A 350 -12.94 0.70 12.35
CA ALA A 350 -12.34 0.87 11.02
C ALA A 350 -12.30 -0.45 10.24
N VAL A 351 -12.08 -1.59 10.90
CA VAL A 351 -12.22 -2.93 10.29
C VAL A 351 -13.67 -3.18 9.89
N ASN A 352 -14.66 -2.82 10.73
CA ASN A 352 -16.07 -2.95 10.39
C ASN A 352 -16.44 -2.11 9.15
N ASP A 353 -16.01 -0.84 9.12
CA ASP A 353 -16.24 0.06 7.99
C ASP A 353 -15.56 -0.45 6.71
N PHE A 354 -14.34 -0.98 6.83
CA PHE A 354 -13.62 -1.59 5.70
C PHE A 354 -14.37 -2.81 5.17
N ALA A 355 -14.79 -3.74 6.05
CA ALA A 355 -15.55 -4.91 5.65
C ALA A 355 -16.87 -4.53 4.95
N LYS A 356 -17.57 -3.48 5.41
CA LYS A 356 -18.76 -2.96 4.73
C LYS A 356 -18.47 -2.30 3.39
N ALA A 357 -17.35 -1.58 3.27
CA ALA A 357 -16.93 -1.02 1.99
C ALA A 357 -16.62 -2.13 0.97
N THR A 358 -16.03 -3.24 1.42
CA THR A 358 -15.77 -4.42 0.60
C THR A 358 -17.03 -5.19 0.26
N PHE A 359 -17.96 -5.34 1.19
CA PHE A 359 -19.21 -6.07 1.01
C PHE A 359 -20.41 -5.15 1.24
N PRO A 360 -20.74 -4.23 0.32
CA PRO A 360 -21.68 -3.14 0.60
C PRO A 360 -23.16 -3.55 0.65
N SER A 361 -23.50 -4.77 0.23
CA SER A 361 -24.86 -5.33 0.35
C SER A 361 -24.86 -6.62 1.16
N PRO A 362 -25.97 -7.00 1.82
CA PRO A 362 -26.12 -8.31 2.45
C PRO A 362 -25.80 -9.48 1.51
N GLU A 363 -26.20 -9.39 0.24
CA GLU A 363 -25.97 -10.43 -0.78
C GLU A 363 -24.50 -10.57 -1.18
N SER A 364 -23.71 -9.51 -1.01
CA SER A 364 -22.27 -9.53 -1.25
C SER A 364 -21.46 -10.09 -0.07
N THR A 365 -22.06 -10.16 1.13
CA THR A 365 -21.37 -10.68 2.31
C THR A 365 -20.97 -12.15 2.13
N PRO A 366 -19.80 -12.57 2.63
CA PRO A 366 -19.44 -13.98 2.63
C PRO A 366 -20.28 -14.75 3.65
N GLU A 367 -20.45 -16.06 3.45
CA GLU A 367 -21.02 -16.93 4.48
C GLU A 367 -20.13 -16.95 5.74
N PHE A 368 -18.82 -16.80 5.57
CA PHE A 368 -17.88 -16.68 6.68
C PHE A 368 -16.82 -15.61 6.44
N PHE A 369 -16.63 -14.76 7.45
CA PHE A 369 -15.58 -13.75 7.48
C PHE A 369 -14.57 -14.14 8.56
N VAL A 370 -13.32 -14.40 8.16
CA VAL A 370 -12.22 -14.80 9.05
C VAL A 370 -11.34 -13.59 9.31
N PHE A 371 -11.07 -13.31 10.59
CA PHE A 371 -10.19 -12.25 11.04
C PHE A 371 -9.65 -12.60 12.42
N ASP A 372 -8.37 -12.29 12.67
CA ASP A 372 -7.68 -12.57 13.92
C ASP A 372 -8.43 -12.06 15.15
N ASN A 373 -9.01 -10.87 15.07
CA ASN A 373 -9.68 -10.22 16.18
C ASN A 373 -11.22 -10.23 16.02
N ASN A 374 -11.76 -11.28 15.40
CA ASN A 374 -13.18 -11.43 15.11
C ASN A 374 -14.07 -11.38 16.35
N CYS A 375 -13.59 -11.85 17.51
CA CYS A 375 -14.37 -11.79 18.74
C CYS A 375 -14.70 -10.34 19.13
N LYS A 376 -13.76 -9.40 18.97
CA LYS A 376 -14.00 -7.97 19.22
C LYS A 376 -14.84 -7.35 18.12
N LEU A 377 -14.66 -7.76 16.87
CA LEU A 377 -15.49 -7.31 15.74
C LEU A 377 -16.96 -7.70 15.93
N ASP A 378 -17.25 -8.96 16.25
CA ASP A 378 -18.59 -9.45 16.51
C ASP A 378 -19.21 -8.77 17.75
N ALA A 379 -18.45 -8.62 18.84
CA ALA A 379 -18.90 -7.90 20.03
C ALA A 379 -19.26 -6.44 19.71
N HIS A 380 -18.43 -5.75 18.91
CA HIS A 380 -18.68 -4.39 18.45
C HIS A 380 -19.96 -4.30 17.62
N GLN A 381 -20.11 -5.16 16.61
CA GLN A 381 -21.29 -5.20 15.73
C GLN A 381 -22.58 -5.43 16.52
N ARG A 382 -22.57 -6.37 17.48
CA ARG A 382 -23.72 -6.61 18.36
C ARG A 382 -24.04 -5.41 19.25
N ALA A 383 -23.01 -4.76 19.82
CA ALA A 383 -23.19 -3.61 20.69
C ALA A 383 -23.85 -2.42 19.97
N ILE A 384 -23.54 -2.23 18.68
CA ILE A 384 -24.16 -1.18 17.85
C ILE A 384 -25.41 -1.65 17.08
N ASN A 385 -25.86 -2.89 17.32
CA ASN A 385 -26.97 -3.52 16.61
C ASN A 385 -26.83 -3.52 15.06
N ASP A 386 -25.62 -3.79 14.58
CA ASP A 386 -25.30 -3.86 13.16
C ASP A 386 -25.80 -5.18 12.54
N GLN A 387 -26.81 -5.08 11.67
CA GLN A 387 -27.43 -6.25 11.02
C GLN A 387 -26.79 -6.59 9.66
N HIS A 388 -25.79 -5.81 9.21
CA HIS A 388 -25.19 -5.96 7.88
C HIS A 388 -24.58 -7.35 7.65
N PHE A 389 -23.96 -7.91 8.68
CA PHE A 389 -23.33 -9.24 8.68
C PHE A 389 -24.09 -10.25 9.54
N ALA A 390 -25.43 -10.12 9.62
CA ALA A 390 -26.26 -11.00 10.45
C ALA A 390 -26.23 -12.46 9.99
N ASN A 391 -26.05 -12.70 8.68
CA ASN A 391 -26.00 -14.03 8.08
C ASN A 391 -24.55 -14.52 7.82
N THR A 392 -23.55 -13.85 8.38
CA THR A 392 -22.13 -14.20 8.21
C THR A 392 -21.59 -14.79 9.51
N GLY A 393 -21.07 -16.02 9.44
CA GLY A 393 -20.30 -16.63 10.52
C GLY A 393 -18.94 -15.93 10.69
N LYS A 394 -18.49 -15.76 11.93
CA LYS A 394 -17.28 -14.98 12.26
C LYS A 394 -16.27 -15.79 13.07
N PRO A 395 -15.75 -16.92 12.54
CA PRO A 395 -14.71 -17.67 13.22
C PRO A 395 -13.45 -16.83 13.38
N VAL A 396 -12.81 -16.90 14.54
CA VAL A 396 -11.43 -16.41 14.69
C VAL A 396 -10.48 -17.33 13.91
N ASP A 397 -9.35 -16.82 13.43
CA ASP A 397 -8.35 -17.69 12.80
C ASP A 397 -7.86 -18.79 13.78
N VAL A 398 -7.63 -20.00 13.26
CA VAL A 398 -7.32 -21.19 14.08
C VAL A 398 -5.99 -21.05 14.81
N PHE A 399 -4.99 -20.44 14.18
CA PHE A 399 -3.71 -20.17 14.81
C PHE A 399 -3.86 -19.12 15.90
N HIS A 400 -4.59 -18.03 15.62
CA HIS A 400 -4.88 -17.00 16.61
C HIS A 400 -5.64 -17.56 17.83
N PHE A 401 -6.66 -18.39 17.60
CA PHE A 401 -7.42 -19.07 18.66
C PHE A 401 -6.50 -19.91 19.55
N THR A 402 -5.61 -20.71 18.95
CA THR A 402 -4.73 -21.63 19.68
C THR A 402 -3.65 -20.90 20.48
N CYS A 403 -3.10 -19.81 19.94
CA CYS A 403 -1.94 -19.14 20.52
C CYS A 403 -2.27 -17.93 21.40
N LYS A 404 -3.42 -17.26 21.18
CA LYS A 404 -3.69 -15.93 21.78
C LYS A 404 -4.97 -15.84 22.59
N HIS A 405 -5.88 -16.81 22.55
CA HIS A 405 -7.08 -16.81 23.39
C HIS A 405 -6.92 -17.66 24.65
N LYS A 406 -7.36 -17.11 25.77
CA LYS A 406 -7.53 -17.86 27.02
C LYS A 406 -8.89 -18.57 26.98
N LEU A 407 -8.99 -19.72 27.66
CA LEU A 407 -10.26 -20.45 27.84
C LEU A 407 -11.38 -19.58 28.46
N THR A 408 -11.02 -18.51 29.15
CA THR A 408 -11.94 -17.56 29.80
C THR A 408 -12.47 -16.46 28.86
N ASP A 409 -12.08 -16.44 27.58
CA ASP A 409 -12.66 -15.53 26.60
C ASP A 409 -14.04 -16.03 26.15
N HIS A 410 -15.04 -15.81 27.01
CA HIS A 410 -16.39 -16.34 26.83
C HIS A 410 -17.06 -15.87 25.53
N HIS A 411 -16.80 -14.64 25.08
CA HIS A 411 -17.37 -14.12 23.83
C HIS A 411 -16.81 -14.89 22.63
N CYS A 412 -15.48 -15.05 22.58
CA CYS A 412 -14.82 -15.83 21.54
C CYS A 412 -15.32 -17.28 21.53
N GLN A 413 -15.40 -17.93 22.69
CA GLN A 413 -15.87 -19.31 22.80
C GLN A 413 -17.32 -19.50 22.32
N LEU A 414 -18.19 -18.52 22.55
CA LEU A 414 -19.61 -18.61 22.23
C LEU A 414 -19.92 -18.28 20.76
N TYR A 415 -19.26 -17.27 20.20
CA TYR A 415 -19.65 -16.72 18.88
C TYR A 415 -18.62 -16.90 17.78
N CYS A 416 -17.35 -17.13 18.13
CA CYS A 416 -16.24 -17.12 17.17
C CYS A 416 -15.35 -18.36 17.25
N ASN A 417 -15.72 -19.36 18.05
CA ASN A 417 -14.93 -20.58 18.20
C ASN A 417 -14.90 -21.33 16.86
N PRO A 418 -13.73 -21.58 16.26
CA PRO A 418 -13.64 -22.25 14.97
C PRO A 418 -14.29 -23.64 14.95
N ALA A 419 -14.31 -24.36 16.08
CA ALA A 419 -14.95 -25.67 16.21
C ALA A 419 -16.49 -25.61 16.18
N ALA A 420 -17.09 -24.43 16.36
CA ALA A 420 -18.54 -24.22 16.26
C ALA A 420 -19.04 -24.10 14.81
N PHE A 421 -18.13 -24.17 13.82
CA PHE A 421 -18.43 -24.05 12.39
C PHE A 421 -18.06 -25.35 11.64
N PRO A 422 -18.80 -26.45 11.85
CA PRO A 422 -18.49 -27.76 11.26
C PRO A 422 -18.49 -27.73 9.72
N GLU A 423 -19.17 -26.77 9.09
CA GLU A 423 -19.20 -26.57 7.65
C GLU A 423 -17.82 -26.21 7.08
N LEU A 424 -16.96 -25.59 7.89
CA LEU A 424 -15.58 -25.24 7.53
C LEU A 424 -14.61 -26.42 7.68
N ILE A 425 -15.07 -27.53 8.27
CA ILE A 425 -14.30 -28.75 8.48
C ILE A 425 -14.64 -29.76 7.36
N GLY A 426 -13.60 -30.24 6.69
CA GLY A 426 -13.64 -31.25 5.65
C GLY A 426 -13.99 -32.64 6.21
N LYS A 427 -14.33 -33.57 5.31
CA LYS A 427 -14.62 -34.97 5.69
C LYS A 427 -13.42 -35.68 6.33
N ASP A 428 -12.22 -35.18 6.09
CA ASP A 428 -10.95 -35.65 6.65
C ASP A 428 -10.61 -35.01 8.01
N GLY A 429 -11.50 -34.17 8.56
CA GLY A 429 -11.30 -33.46 9.82
C GLY A 429 -10.37 -32.25 9.71
N LYS A 430 -9.92 -31.89 8.50
CA LYS A 430 -9.07 -30.70 8.27
C LYS A 430 -9.90 -29.51 7.83
N TRP A 431 -9.36 -28.31 7.95
CA TRP A 431 -9.99 -27.11 7.42
C TRP A 431 -10.14 -27.19 5.90
N ARG A 432 -11.33 -26.85 5.39
CA ARG A 432 -11.61 -26.84 3.94
C ARG A 432 -10.86 -25.71 3.23
N PHE A 433 -10.65 -24.60 3.92
CA PHE A 433 -10.03 -23.40 3.38
C PHE A 433 -8.68 -23.17 4.04
N ASN A 434 -7.71 -22.68 3.27
CA ASN A 434 -6.43 -22.22 3.81
C ASN A 434 -6.65 -20.92 4.60
N THR A 435 -6.66 -20.98 5.93
CA THR A 435 -6.87 -19.80 6.78
C THR A 435 -5.60 -18.94 6.91
N SER A 436 -4.41 -19.52 6.64
CA SER A 436 -3.13 -18.80 6.62
C SER A 436 -2.84 -18.07 5.29
N ILE A 437 -3.82 -17.97 4.38
CA ILE A 437 -3.62 -17.36 3.06
C ILE A 437 -3.24 -15.88 3.13
N CYS A 438 -3.80 -15.18 4.12
CA CYS A 438 -3.53 -13.77 4.37
C CYS A 438 -2.08 -13.57 4.79
N GLU A 439 -1.63 -14.29 5.82
CA GLU A 439 -0.24 -14.26 6.29
C GLU A 439 0.75 -14.57 5.14
N GLN A 440 0.49 -15.62 4.35
CA GLN A 440 1.32 -15.96 3.19
C GLN A 440 1.35 -14.84 2.13
N THR A 441 0.22 -14.17 1.92
CA THR A 441 0.14 -13.07 0.97
C THR A 441 0.79 -11.79 1.51
N ASN A 442 0.74 -11.57 2.83
CA ASN A 442 1.41 -10.46 3.49
C ASN A 442 2.93 -10.54 3.34
N VAL A 443 3.53 -11.74 3.29
CA VAL A 443 4.96 -11.88 2.93
C VAL A 443 5.27 -11.25 1.57
N TRP A 444 4.39 -11.43 0.58
CA TRP A 444 4.56 -10.75 -0.71
C TRP A 444 4.25 -9.25 -0.63
N PHE A 445 3.24 -8.87 0.14
CA PHE A 445 2.81 -7.48 0.24
C PHE A 445 3.82 -6.60 0.99
N GLY A 446 4.38 -7.09 2.10
CA GLY A 446 5.42 -6.42 2.88
C GLY A 446 6.73 -6.20 2.11
N GLY A 447 7.00 -6.97 1.06
CA GLY A 447 8.17 -6.75 0.20
C GLY A 447 8.19 -5.38 -0.49
N PHE A 448 7.03 -4.69 -0.59
CA PHE A 448 6.94 -3.36 -1.19
C PHE A 448 7.38 -2.21 -0.27
N ILE A 449 7.65 -2.45 1.03
CA ILE A 449 8.00 -1.40 2.00
C ILE A 449 9.09 -0.47 1.46
N SER A 450 10.19 -1.02 0.95
CA SER A 450 11.32 -0.24 0.42
C SER A 450 10.98 0.58 -0.83
N VAL A 451 9.97 0.15 -1.60
CA VAL A 451 9.52 0.82 -2.82
C VAL A 451 8.59 1.98 -2.49
N VAL A 452 7.67 1.76 -1.55
CA VAL A 452 6.56 2.69 -1.30
C VAL A 452 6.81 3.67 -0.15
N GLN A 453 7.84 3.44 0.67
CA GLN A 453 8.03 4.17 1.93
C GLN A 453 8.08 5.70 1.80
N ASP A 454 8.57 6.20 0.67
CA ASP A 454 8.72 7.63 0.35
C ASP A 454 7.77 8.09 -0.78
N MET A 455 6.80 7.27 -1.16
CA MET A 455 5.76 7.68 -2.10
C MET A 455 4.78 8.65 -1.43
N GLU A 456 4.27 9.61 -2.21
CA GLU A 456 3.13 10.43 -1.80
C GLU A 456 1.84 9.59 -1.91
N VAL A 457 0.86 9.88 -1.05
CA VAL A 457 -0.34 9.03 -0.83
C VAL A 457 -1.08 8.66 -2.11
N THR A 458 -1.21 9.57 -3.07
CA THR A 458 -1.90 9.30 -4.35
C THR A 458 -1.16 8.24 -5.16
N ARG A 459 0.17 8.37 -5.26
CA ARG A 459 1.03 7.40 -5.96
C ARG A 459 1.15 6.09 -5.19
N TYR A 460 1.23 6.16 -3.86
CA TYR A 460 1.28 5.00 -2.96
C TYR A 460 0.06 4.09 -3.19
N ASN A 461 -1.15 4.67 -3.10
CA ASN A 461 -2.38 3.92 -3.26
C ASN A 461 -2.50 3.31 -4.65
N PHE A 462 -2.21 4.12 -5.68
CA PHE A 462 -2.26 3.65 -7.06
C PHE A 462 -1.33 2.47 -7.27
N PHE A 463 -0.07 2.61 -6.82
CA PHE A 463 0.97 1.61 -6.98
C PHE A 463 0.55 0.27 -6.35
N LEU A 464 0.15 0.27 -5.07
CA LEU A 464 -0.23 -0.96 -4.38
C LEU A 464 -1.44 -1.64 -5.03
N ASP A 465 -2.47 -0.88 -5.39
CA ASP A 465 -3.66 -1.44 -6.03
C ASP A 465 -3.37 -1.97 -7.44
N GLU A 466 -2.42 -1.38 -8.17
CA GLU A 466 -1.93 -1.89 -9.45
C GLU A 466 -1.09 -3.17 -9.28
N MET A 467 -0.25 -3.25 -8.24
CA MET A 467 0.47 -4.48 -7.90
C MET A 467 -0.51 -5.62 -7.57
N ILE A 468 -1.56 -5.33 -6.79
CA ILE A 468 -2.62 -6.27 -6.45
C ILE A 468 -3.34 -6.74 -7.72
N LYS A 469 -3.77 -5.81 -8.58
CA LYS A 469 -4.46 -6.13 -9.84
C LYS A 469 -3.63 -7.09 -10.71
N ARG A 470 -2.35 -6.79 -10.90
CA ARG A 470 -1.42 -7.62 -11.69
C ARG A 470 -1.16 -8.98 -11.05
N ARG A 471 -0.97 -9.03 -9.72
CA ARG A 471 -0.84 -10.30 -8.98
C ARG A 471 -2.12 -11.14 -9.11
N ASN A 472 -3.29 -10.55 -8.96
CA ASN A 472 -4.56 -11.26 -9.08
C ASN A 472 -4.72 -11.91 -10.46
N ARG A 473 -4.38 -11.20 -11.54
CA ARG A 473 -4.34 -11.78 -12.89
C ARG A 473 -3.43 -13.01 -12.96
N TYR A 474 -2.23 -12.92 -12.37
CA TYR A 474 -1.32 -14.06 -12.28
C TYR A 474 -1.91 -15.21 -11.45
N VAL A 475 -2.44 -14.95 -10.26
CA VAL A 475 -3.06 -15.97 -9.39
C VAL A 475 -4.19 -16.67 -10.11
N VAL A 476 -5.09 -15.94 -10.77
CA VAL A 476 -6.19 -16.50 -11.55
C VAL A 476 -5.66 -17.36 -12.70
N SER A 477 -4.59 -16.94 -13.39
CA SER A 477 -3.95 -17.77 -14.41
C SER A 477 -3.39 -19.08 -13.84
N GLN A 478 -2.79 -19.06 -12.65
CA GLN A 478 -2.26 -20.23 -11.98
C GLN A 478 -3.37 -21.17 -11.51
N LEU A 479 -4.49 -20.63 -11.01
CA LEU A 479 -5.67 -21.40 -10.65
C LEU A 479 -6.24 -22.14 -11.87
N LYS A 480 -6.30 -21.47 -13.03
CA LYS A 480 -6.72 -22.09 -14.30
C LYS A 480 -5.78 -23.21 -14.72
N LEU A 481 -4.46 -22.97 -14.67
CA LEU A 481 -3.44 -23.97 -15.03
C LEU A 481 -3.50 -25.21 -14.12
N LYS A 482 -3.84 -25.03 -12.84
CA LYS A 482 -4.00 -26.11 -11.87
C LYS A 482 -5.38 -26.79 -11.91
N GLY A 483 -6.27 -26.34 -12.80
CA GLY A 483 -7.59 -26.96 -12.98
C GLY A 483 -8.64 -26.58 -11.92
N HIS A 484 -8.47 -25.47 -11.20
CA HIS A 484 -9.42 -25.01 -10.16
C HIS A 484 -10.59 -24.17 -10.70
N CYS A 485 -10.84 -24.24 -12.01
CA CYS A 485 -11.99 -23.64 -12.70
C CYS A 485 -12.35 -22.22 -12.26
N PRO A 486 -11.48 -21.21 -12.43
CA PRO A 486 -11.82 -19.84 -12.05
C PRO A 486 -12.94 -19.26 -12.93
N TRP A 487 -13.91 -18.60 -12.31
CA TRP A 487 -15.04 -17.93 -12.96
C TRP A 487 -15.40 -16.63 -12.21
N THR A 488 -16.34 -15.87 -12.76
CA THR A 488 -16.79 -14.58 -12.19
C THR A 488 -18.24 -14.67 -11.80
N ILE A 489 -18.55 -14.36 -10.54
CA ILE A 489 -19.91 -14.28 -10.04
C ILE A 489 -20.63 -13.11 -10.77
N PRO A 490 -21.82 -13.34 -11.33
CA PRO A 490 -22.61 -12.26 -11.92
C PRO A 490 -22.82 -11.12 -10.93
N MET A 491 -22.54 -9.88 -11.36
CA MET A 491 -22.62 -8.71 -10.46
C MET A 491 -24.04 -8.45 -9.95
N ASP A 492 -25.06 -8.82 -10.71
CA ASP A 492 -26.47 -8.77 -10.32
C ASP A 492 -26.84 -9.80 -9.23
N ALA A 493 -26.06 -10.87 -9.07
CA ALA A 493 -26.22 -11.80 -7.96
C ALA A 493 -25.64 -11.24 -6.64
N LEU A 494 -24.62 -10.38 -6.72
CA LEU A 494 -24.00 -9.72 -5.56
C LEU A 494 -24.70 -8.39 -5.22
N PHE A 495 -25.18 -7.69 -6.24
CA PHE A 495 -25.83 -6.39 -6.16
C PHE A 495 -27.13 -6.43 -6.97
N PRO A 496 -28.16 -7.16 -6.48
CA PRO A 496 -29.43 -7.23 -7.18
C PRO A 496 -30.00 -5.82 -7.31
N THR A 497 -30.27 -5.42 -8.56
CA THR A 497 -31.06 -4.23 -8.82
C THR A 497 -32.41 -4.50 -8.19
N THR A 498 -32.73 -3.81 -7.10
CA THR A 498 -33.98 -3.98 -6.38
C THR A 498 -35.10 -3.90 -7.42
N ARG A 499 -35.81 -5.01 -7.67
CA ARG A 499 -37.08 -4.94 -8.38
C ARG A 499 -38.01 -4.16 -7.47
N LEU A 500 -38.09 -2.86 -7.70
CA LEU A 500 -39.16 -2.01 -7.20
C LEU A 500 -40.50 -2.50 -7.75
#